data_AF-A0A841PER2-F1
#
_entry.id   AF-A0A841PER2-F1
#
_cell.length_a   1.000
_cell.length_b   1.000
_cell.length_c   1.000
_cell.angle_alpha   90.00
_cell.angle_beta   90.00
_cell.angle_gamma   90.00
#
_symmetry.space_group_name_H-M   'P 1'
#
loop_
_entity.id
_entity.type
_entity.pdbx_description
1 polymer ?
#
loop_
_entity_poly.entity_id
_entity_poly.type
_entity_poly.pdbx_seq_one_letter_code
_entity_poly.pdbx_strand_id
1 'polypeptide(L)'
;MDSFQRLEALIDSAGVDDVEEANALLHRFKGRSQKITAAIDEFMLDFMTLVFVVETSGEEFEKPIRKQARSRLSKLNHMVIVAA
;
A
#
# COMPACT_ATOMS: atom_id res chain seq x y z
N MET A 1 8.27 14.96 -0.81
CA MET A 1 7.16 14.28 -1.50
C MET A 1 6.13 13.89 -0.47
N ASP A 2 4.86 13.94 -0.84
CA ASP A 2 3.80 13.37 -0.01
C ASP A 2 4.07 11.88 0.20
N SER A 3 3.85 11.39 1.42
CA SER A 3 4.02 9.97 1.79
C SER A 3 3.20 9.07 0.87
N PHE A 4 2.02 9.54 0.48
CA PHE A 4 1.12 8.81 -0.40
C PHE A 4 1.60 8.78 -1.85
N GLN A 5 2.21 9.86 -2.35
CA GLN A 5 2.86 9.85 -3.68
C GLN A 5 4.02 8.84 -3.72
N ARG A 6 4.78 8.72 -2.64
CA ARG A 6 5.85 7.71 -2.56
C ARG A 6 5.27 6.29 -2.55
N LEU A 7 4.18 6.06 -1.81
CA LEU A 7 3.48 4.77 -1.81
C LEU A 7 2.90 4.41 -3.19
N GLU A 8 2.41 5.39 -3.96
CA GLU A 8 1.99 5.17 -5.36
C GLU A 8 3.15 4.69 -6.23
N ALA A 9 4.33 5.29 -6.10
CA ALA A 9 5.52 4.85 -6.82
C ALA A 9 5.95 3.42 -6.45
N LEU A 10 5.84 3.04 -5.17
CA LEU A 10 6.14 1.68 -4.70
C LEU A 10 5.14 0.65 -5.27
N ILE A 11 3.88 1.03 -5.50
CA ILE A 11 2.90 0.17 -6.17
C ILE A 11 3.23 -0.01 -7.67
N ASP A 12 3.87 0.98 -8.28
CA ASP A 12 4.27 0.93 -9.68
C ASP A 12 5.47 0.00 -9.89
N SER A 13 6.48 0.09 -9.01
CA SER A 13 7.67 -0.79 -9.03
C SER A 13 7.39 -2.19 -8.51
N ALA A 14 6.65 -2.30 -7.39
CA ALA A 14 6.27 -3.56 -6.76
C ALA A 14 7.43 -4.57 -6.58
N GLY A 15 8.59 -4.08 -6.17
CA GLY A 15 9.75 -4.91 -5.85
C GLY A 15 9.76 -5.43 -4.41
N VAL A 16 10.56 -6.48 -4.16
CA VAL A 16 10.76 -7.10 -2.84
C VAL A 16 11.02 -6.05 -1.74
N ASP A 17 11.96 -5.14 -2.02
CA ASP A 17 12.46 -4.15 -1.05
C ASP A 17 11.43 -3.02 -0.79
N ASP A 18 10.44 -2.87 -1.66
CA ASP A 18 9.44 -1.80 -1.55
C ASP A 18 8.49 -2.02 -0.36
N VAL A 19 8.31 -3.27 0.09
CA VAL A 19 7.45 -3.62 1.24
C VAL A 19 7.97 -3.00 2.53
N GLU A 20 9.28 -3.07 2.75
CA GLU A 20 9.91 -2.49 3.95
C GLU A 20 9.78 -0.97 3.95
N GLU A 21 10.01 -0.34 2.78
CA GLU A 21 9.86 1.11 2.63
C GLU A 21 8.40 1.55 2.87
N ALA A 22 7.43 0.83 2.31
CA ALA A 22 6.01 1.12 2.52
C ALA A 22 5.63 1.04 4.01
N ASN A 23 6.10 0.02 4.72
CA ASN A 23 5.85 -0.13 6.15
C ASN A 23 6.48 1.02 6.97
N ALA A 24 7.70 1.44 6.62
CA ALA A 24 8.37 2.58 7.25
C ALA A 24 7.59 3.89 7.05
N LEU A 25 7.10 4.15 5.82
CA LEU A 25 6.30 5.33 5.50
C LEU A 25 4.98 5.37 6.27
N LEU A 26 4.36 4.20 6.48
CA LEU A 26 3.07 4.06 7.14
C LEU A 26 3.16 3.99 8.68
N HIS A 27 4.34 3.71 9.23
CA HIS A 27 4.54 3.57 10.67
C HIS A 27 4.04 4.79 11.47
N ARG A 28 4.23 6.00 10.94
CA ARG A 28 3.77 7.26 11.57
C ARG A 28 2.24 7.39 11.72
N PHE A 29 1.47 6.58 10.99
CA PHE A 29 0.00 6.58 11.04
C PHE A 29 -0.53 5.45 11.91
N LYS A 30 0.29 4.44 12.23
CA LYS A 30 -0.08 3.37 13.17
C LYS A 30 -0.35 3.97 14.54
N GLY A 31 -1.46 3.57 15.16
CA GLY A 31 -1.86 4.05 16.49
C GLY A 31 -2.72 5.31 16.51
N ARG A 32 -2.93 6.00 15.39
CA ARG A 32 -3.88 7.15 15.32
C ARG A 32 -5.32 6.73 15.61
N SER A 33 -5.73 5.57 15.11
CA SER A 33 -6.99 4.91 15.47
C SER A 33 -6.96 3.44 15.06
N GLN A 34 -7.79 2.61 15.69
CA GLN A 34 -7.93 1.20 15.30
C GLN A 34 -8.36 1.04 13.84
N LYS A 35 -9.21 1.95 13.33
CA LYS A 35 -9.65 1.95 11.93
C LYS A 35 -8.50 2.24 10.97
N ILE A 36 -7.63 3.19 11.30
CA ILE A 36 -6.45 3.51 10.48
C ILE A 36 -5.45 2.34 10.51
N THR A 37 -5.20 1.75 11.68
CA THR A 37 -4.33 0.57 11.78
C THR A 37 -4.86 -0.58 10.91
N ALA A 38 -6.15 -0.89 10.96
CA ALA A 38 -6.74 -1.92 10.12
C ALA A 38 -6.62 -1.59 8.62
N ALA A 39 -6.84 -0.33 8.22
CA ALA A 39 -6.69 0.07 6.82
C ALA A 39 -5.23 -0.01 6.33
N ILE A 40 -4.26 0.25 7.21
CA ILE A 40 -2.83 0.04 6.92
C ILE A 40 -2.55 -1.45 6.72
N ASP A 41 -3.04 -2.31 7.61
CA ASP A 41 -2.79 -3.75 7.51
C ASP A 41 -3.44 -4.35 6.24
N GLU A 42 -4.66 -3.93 5.90
CA GLU A 42 -5.33 -4.30 4.64
C GLU A 42 -4.53 -3.86 3.41
N PHE A 43 -4.02 -2.62 3.42
CA PHE A 43 -3.19 -2.12 2.32
C PHE A 43 -1.89 -2.93 2.19
N MET A 44 -1.21 -3.21 3.31
CA MET A 44 0.04 -3.97 3.30
C MET A 44 -0.17 -5.40 2.78
N LEU A 45 -1.28 -6.06 3.11
CA LEU A 45 -1.61 -7.39 2.57
C LEU A 45 -1.79 -7.36 1.05
N ASP A 46 -2.54 -6.38 0.52
CA ASP A 46 -2.75 -6.23 -0.92
C ASP A 46 -1.43 -5.87 -1.64
N PHE A 47 -0.56 -5.08 -0.99
CA PHE A 47 0.74 -4.72 -1.56
C PHE A 47 1.74 -5.88 -1.55
N MET A 48 1.84 -6.65 -0.46
CA MET A 48 2.66 -7.87 -0.43
C MET A 48 2.18 -8.90 -1.46
N THR A 49 0.86 -8.99 -1.66
CA THR A 49 0.28 -9.84 -2.71
C THR A 49 0.70 -9.35 -4.10
N LEU A 50 0.72 -8.03 -4.34
CA LEU A 50 1.20 -7.46 -5.60
C LEU A 50 2.66 -7.82 -5.86
N VAL A 51 3.53 -7.60 -4.87
CA VAL A 51 4.97 -7.91 -4.95
C VAL A 51 5.18 -9.40 -5.25
N PHE A 52 4.49 -10.28 -4.51
CA PHE A 52 4.52 -11.72 -4.77
C PHE A 52 4.06 -12.07 -6.19
N VAL A 53 2.98 -11.46 -6.68
CA VAL A 53 2.44 -11.72 -8.03
C VAL A 53 3.42 -11.26 -9.10
N VAL A 54 4.05 -10.09 -8.95
CA VAL A 54 5.07 -9.58 -9.87
C VAL A 54 6.31 -10.48 -9.90
N GLU A 55 6.71 -11.02 -8.75
CA GLU A 55 7.87 -11.92 -8.66
C GLU A 55 7.61 -13.32 -9.21
N THR A 56 6.39 -13.85 -9.04
CA THR A 56 6.11 -15.28 -9.22
C THR A 56 5.20 -15.61 -10.40
N SER A 57 4.48 -14.64 -10.95
CA SER A 57 3.44 -14.86 -11.95
C SER A 57 3.60 -13.96 -13.18
N GLY A 58 3.01 -14.36 -14.30
CA GLY A 58 2.97 -13.53 -15.51
C GLY A 58 2.10 -12.29 -15.34
N GLU A 59 2.35 -11.26 -16.15
CA GLU A 59 1.70 -9.92 -16.14
C GLU A 59 0.15 -9.93 -16.09
N GLU A 60 -0.49 -11.06 -16.34
CA GLU A 60 -1.95 -11.22 -16.38
C GLU A 60 -2.64 -10.95 -15.02
N PHE A 61 -1.98 -11.29 -13.91
CA PHE A 61 -2.54 -11.09 -12.56
C PHE A 61 -2.07 -9.78 -11.90
N GLU A 62 -1.04 -9.15 -12.43
CA GLU A 62 -0.46 -7.93 -11.88
C GLU A 62 -1.44 -6.74 -11.96
N LYS A 63 -2.07 -6.54 -13.11
CA LYS A 63 -3.01 -5.42 -13.34
C LYS A 63 -4.17 -5.36 -12.35
N PRO A 64 -4.94 -6.45 -12.10
CA PRO A 64 -6.04 -6.39 -11.14
C PRO A 64 -5.55 -6.15 -9.71
N ILE A 65 -4.45 -6.78 -9.29
CA ILE A 65 -3.91 -6.62 -7.94
C ILE A 65 -3.35 -5.20 -7.73
N ARG A 66 -2.67 -4.63 -8.75
CA ARG A 66 -2.20 -3.25 -8.70
C ARG A 66 -3.36 -2.27 -8.53
N LYS A 67 -4.45 -2.47 -9.28
CA LYS A 67 -5.66 -1.65 -9.14
C LYS A 67 -6.25 -1.75 -7.74
N GLN A 68 -6.25 -2.94 -7.14
CA GLN A 68 -6.74 -3.15 -5.78
C GLN A 68 -5.86 -2.42 -4.75
N ALA A 69 -4.53 -2.57 -4.83
CA ALA A 69 -3.59 -1.88 -3.95
C ALA A 69 -3.75 -0.35 -4.01
N ARG A 70 -3.89 0.23 -5.22
CA ARG A 70 -4.16 1.66 -5.39
C ARG A 70 -5.50 2.10 -4.77
N SER A 71 -6.55 1.28 -4.90
CA SER A 71 -7.85 1.55 -4.29
C SER A 71 -7.77 1.60 -2.77
N ARG A 72 -7.07 0.64 -2.15
CA ARG A 72 -6.79 0.63 -0.71
C ARG A 72 -5.97 1.84 -0.27
N LEU A 73 -4.94 2.20 -1.02
CA LEU A 73 -4.09 3.36 -0.72
C LEU A 73 -4.91 4.67 -0.74
N SER A 74 -5.77 4.85 -1.74
CA SER A 74 -6.65 6.01 -1.85
C SER A 74 -7.61 6.10 -0.66
N LYS A 75 -8.21 4.97 -0.26
CA LYS A 75 -9.06 4.90 0.94
C LYS A 75 -8.28 5.27 2.21
N LEU A 76 -7.07 4.74 2.38
CA LEU A 76 -6.21 5.06 3.51
C LEU A 76 -5.85 6.55 3.55
N ASN A 77 -5.52 7.15 2.40
CA ASN A 77 -5.23 8.58 2.31
C ASN A 77 -6.42 9.41 2.79
N HIS A 78 -7.62 9.10 2.28
CA HIS A 78 -8.84 9.78 2.69
C HIS A 78 -9.09 9.67 4.20
N MET A 79 -8.90 8.48 4.78
CA MET A 79 -9.05 8.26 6.22
C MET A 79 -8.04 9.06 7.05
N VAL A 80 -6.79 9.14 6.61
CA VAL A 80 -5.74 9.90 7.29
C VAL A 80 -6.00 11.41 7.21
N ILE A 81 -6.46 11.92 6.08
CA ILE A 81 -6.80 13.34 5.90
C ILE A 81 -8.01 13.74 6.75
N VAL A 82 -9.06 12.91 6.80
CA VAL A 82 -10.27 13.19 7.59
C VAL A 82 -10.03 13.09 9.10
N ALA A 83 -9.04 12.29 9.51
CA ALA A 83 -8.66 12.11 10.92
C ALA A 83 -7.55 13.06 11.41
N ALA A 84 -6.97 13.89 10.54
CA ALA A 84 -5.94 14.88 10.86
C ALA A 84 -6.56 16.22 11.28
#